data_AF-A0A1M3NXI7-F1
#
_entry.id   AF-A0A1M3NXI7-F1
#
_cell.length_a   1.000
_cell.length_b   1.000
_cell.length_c   1.000
_cell.angle_alpha   90.00
_cell.angle_beta   90.00
_cell.angle_gamma   90.00
#
_symmetry.space_group_name_H-M   'P 1'
#
loop_
_entity.id
_entity.type
_entity.pdbx_description
1 polymer ?
#
loop_
_entity_poly.entity_id
_entity_poly.type
_entity_poly.pdbx_seq_one_letter_code
_entity_poly.pdbx_strand_id
1 'polypeptide(L)' 'MLWLVLRSKADADRIFLVDLFDSDESLDAHMTGRAAAQIFATVPELLAAEPELHPSTVISSKPAS' A
#
# COMPACT_ATOMS: atom_id res chain seq x y z
N MET A 1 8.12 -4.95 10.00
CA MET A 1 7.35 -4.05 9.12
C MET A 1 8.16 -3.80 7.86
N LEU A 2 7.71 -4.32 6.72
CA LEU A 2 8.32 -4.11 5.41
C LEU A 2 7.41 -3.18 4.62
N TRP A 3 7.87 -1.97 4.36
CA TRP A 3 7.17 -0.99 3.53
C TRP A 3 8.00 -0.73 2.27
N LEU A 4 7.36 -0.81 1.11
CA LEU A 4 8.01 -0.66 -0.18
C LEU A 4 7.26 0.35 -1.05
N VAL A 5 8.04 1.17 -1.76
CA VAL A 5 7.56 2.00 -2.86
C VAL A 5 8.15 1.44 -4.14
N LEU A 6 7.29 0.96 -5.04
CA LEU A 6 7.70 0.38 -6.31
C LEU A 6 7.21 1.27 -7.45
N ARG A 7 8.08 1.58 -8.42
CA ARG A 7 7.65 2.18 -9.69
C ARG A 7 7.47 1.07 -10.72
N SER A 8 6.36 1.09 -11.44
CA SER A 8 6.15 0.18 -12.56
C SER A 8 7.24 0.37 -13.63
N LYS A 9 7.67 -0.74 -14.24
CA LYS A 9 8.54 -0.68 -15.42
C LYS A 9 7.76 -0.53 -16.73
N ALA A 10 6.47 -0.87 -16.72
CA ALA A 10 5.59 -0.76 -17.88
C ALA A 10 4.97 0.65 -18.00
N ASP A 11 4.93 1.40 -16.90
CA ASP A 11 4.33 2.72 -16.81
C ASP A 11 5.10 3.55 -15.76
N ALA A 12 5.71 4.66 -16.19
CA ALA A 12 6.56 5.47 -15.31
C ALA A 12 5.78 6.27 -14.26
N ASP A 13 4.49 6.53 -14.51
CA ASP A 13 3.63 7.32 -13.63
C ASP A 13 2.87 6.44 -12.63
N ARG A 14 2.96 5.11 -12.77
CA ARG A 14 2.35 4.16 -11.85
C ARG A 14 3.32 3.78 -10.72
N ILE A 15 2.93 4.16 -9.52
CA ILE A 15 3.59 3.81 -8.25
C ILE A 15 2.72 2.83 -7.46
N PHE A 16 3.34 1.83 -6.85
CA PHE A 16 2.72 0.93 -5.88
C PHE A 16 3.27 1.24 -4.49
N LEU A 17 2.37 1.42 -3.53
CA LEU A 17 2.68 1.43 -2.11
C LEU A 17 2.33 0.04 -1.57
N VAL A 18 3.33 -0.69 -1.09
CA VAL A 18 3.15 -2.05 -0.58
C VAL A 18 3.51 -2.05 0.90
N ASP A 19 2.53 -2.37 1.74
CA ASP A 19 2.71 -2.55 3.18
C ASP A 19 2.38 -4.00 3.56
N LEU A 20 3.17 -4.57 4.47
CA LEU A 20 2.99 -5.93 4.94
C LEU A 20 2.51 -5.92 6.39
N PHE A 21 1.37 -6.60 6.59
CA PHE A 21 0.68 -6.71 7.86
C PHE A 21 0.78 -8.13 8.40
N ASP A 22 0.91 -8.27 9.72
CA ASP A 22 0.98 -9.58 10.39
C ASP A 22 -0.40 -10.25 10.49
N SER A 23 -1.48 -9.47 10.39
CA SER A 23 -2.87 -9.94 10.44
C SER A 23 -3.83 -8.98 9.75
N ASP A 24 -5.03 -9.46 9.41
CA ASP A 24 -6.14 -8.64 8.90
C ASP A 24 -6.54 -7.55 9.91
N GLU A 25 -6.49 -7.84 11.22
CA GLU A 25 -6.75 -6.83 12.26
C GLU A 25 -5.75 -5.66 12.19
N SER A 26 -4.48 -5.95 11.94
CA SER A 26 -3.45 -4.90 11.80
C SER A 26 -3.61 -4.10 10.49
N LEU A 27 -4.07 -4.74 9.42
CA LEU A 27 -4.46 -4.05 8.17
C LEU A 27 -5.65 -3.12 8.41
N ASP A 28 -6.71 -3.61 9.05
CA ASP A 28 -7.91 -2.83 9.34
C ASP A 28 -7.61 -1.64 10.26
N ALA A 29 -6.80 -1.85 11.29
CA ALA A 29 -6.35 -0.79 12.19
C ALA A 29 -5.52 0.28 11.45
N HIS A 30 -4.70 -0.14 10.48
CA HIS A 30 -3.96 0.78 9.62
C HIS A 30 -4.91 1.60 8.73
N MET A 31 -5.82 0.94 8.03
CA MET A 31 -6.73 1.57 7.05
C MET A 31 -7.77 2.49 7.70
N THR A 32 -8.21 2.19 8.91
CA THR A 32 -9.12 3.05 9.69
C THR A 32 -8.37 4.08 10.54
N GLY A 33 -7.04 4.04 10.54
CA GLY A 33 -6.18 4.92 11.31
C GLY A 33 -6.08 6.34 10.75
N ARG A 34 -5.63 7.27 11.60
CA ARG A 34 -5.47 8.69 11.25
C ARG A 34 -4.52 8.93 10.08
N ALA A 35 -3.48 8.10 9.95
CA ALA A 35 -2.50 8.23 8.87
C ALA A 35 -3.13 7.93 7.50
N ALA A 36 -3.83 6.80 7.37
CA ALA A 36 -4.57 6.44 6.16
C ALA A 36 -5.63 7.50 5.84
N ALA A 37 -6.42 7.91 6.84
CA ALA A 37 -7.43 8.97 6.67
C ALA A 37 -6.81 10.27 6.12
N GLN A 38 -5.64 10.68 6.63
CA GLN A 38 -4.95 11.87 6.16
C GLN A 38 -4.42 11.71 4.73
N ILE A 39 -3.87 10.54 4.39
CA ILE A 39 -3.42 10.23 3.01
C ILE A 39 -4.60 10.34 2.05
N PHE A 40 -5.72 9.71 2.34
CA PHE A 40 -6.91 9.79 1.47
C PHE A 40 -7.53 11.20 1.43
N ALA A 41 -7.33 12.03 2.45
CA ALA A 41 -7.80 13.41 2.45
C ALA A 41 -6.93 14.36 1.63
N THR A 42 -5.61 14.12 1.52
CA THR A 42 -4.67 15.10 0.92
C THR A 42 -4.03 14.66 -0.39
N VAL A 43 -3.89 13.35 -0.61
CA VAL A 43 -3.20 12.80 -1.78
C VAL A 43 -4.03 12.83 -3.07
N PRO A 44 -5.38 12.77 -3.09
CA PRO A 44 -6.13 12.74 -4.35
C PRO A 44 -5.80 13.88 -5.33
N GLU A 45 -5.49 15.09 -4.84
CA GLU A 45 -5.10 16.23 -5.69
C GLU A 45 -3.76 16.01 -6.41
N LEU A 46 -2.92 15.10 -5.91
CA LEU A 46 -1.62 14.76 -6.48
C LEU A 46 -1.69 13.56 -7.45
N LEU A 47 -2.85 12.91 -7.56
CA LEU A 47 -3.01 11.71 -8.37
C LEU A 47 -3.83 12.01 -9.61
N ALA A 48 -3.43 11.39 -10.73
CA ALA A 48 -4.21 11.45 -11.96
C ALA A 48 -5.56 10.72 -11.86
N ALA A 49 -5.70 9.80 -10.90
CA ALA A 49 -6.91 9.05 -10.61
C ALA A 49 -6.91 8.58 -9.14
N GLU A 50 -8.07 8.17 -8.63
CA GLU A 50 -8.18 7.58 -7.29
C GLU A 50 -7.27 6.35 -7.15
N PRO A 51 -6.56 6.19 -6.02
CA PRO A 51 -5.66 5.06 -5.83
C PRO A 51 -6.47 3.76 -5.70
N GLU A 52 -6.03 2.74 -6.43
CA GLU A 52 -6.66 1.41 -6.40
C GLU A 52 -6.11 0.59 -5.22
N LEU A 53 -7.02 0.07 -4.38
CA LEU A 53 -6.67 -0.79 -3.26
C LEU A 53 -6.66 -2.26 -3.69
N HIS A 54 -5.55 -2.95 -3.40
CA HIS A 54 -5.36 -4.37 -3.71
C HIS A 54 -5.03 -5.20 -2.46
N PRO A 55 -5.99 -5.44 -1.54
CA PRO A 55 -5.77 -6.36 -0.42
C PRO A 55 -5.33 -7.73 -0.94
N SER A 56 -4.20 -8.23 -0.44
CA SER A 56 -3.56 -9.43 -0.95
C SER A 56 -3.02 -10.29 0.19
N THR A 57 -3.14 -11.61 0.07
CA THR A 57 -2.59 -12.56 1.04
C THR A 57 -1.24 -13.10 0.55
N VAL A 58 -0.21 -12.99 1.40
CA VAL A 58 1.08 -13.64 1.13
C VAL A 58 0.95 -15.14 1.36
N ILE A 59 0.96 -15.93 0.28
CA ILE A 59 0.87 -17.40 0.36
C ILE A 59 2.24 -18.09 0.49
N SER A 60 3.33 -17.37 0.18
CA SER A 60 4.71 -17.87 0.32
C SER A 60 5.70 -16.71 0.29
N SER A 61 6.83 -16.85 0.98
CA SER A 61 7.96 -15.93 0.92
C SER A 61 9.28 -16.70 0.94
N LYS A 62 10.31 -16.17 0.26
CA LYS A 62 11.66 -16.71 0.37
C LYS A 62 12.33 -16.09 1.62
N PRO A 63 12.91 -16.89 2.52
CA PRO A 63 13.65 -16.35 3.65
C PRO A 63 14.83 -15.50 3.17
N ALA A 64 15.09 -14.40 3.87
CA ALA A 64 16.31 -13.61 3.65
C ALA A 64 17.51 -14.56 3.84
N SER A 65 18.42 -14.52 2.87
CA SER A 65 19.62 -15.37 2.85
C SER A 65 20.70 -14.82 3.75
#